data_AF-A0A1L7RMQ1-F1
#
_entry.id   AF-A0A1L7RMQ1-F1
#
_cell.length_a   1.000
_cell.length_b   1.000
_cell.length_c   1.000
_cell.angle_alpha   90.00
_cell.angle_beta   90.00
_cell.angle_gamma   90.00
#
_symmetry.space_group_name_H-M   'P 1'
#
loop_
_entity.id
_entity.type
_entity.pdbx_description
1 polymer ?
#
loop_
_entity_poly.entity_id
_entity_poly.type
_entity_poly.pdbx_seq_one_letter_code
_entity_poly.pdbx_strand_id
1 'polypeptide(L)'
;MSTNHANADRIVLTGLSARGYHGLLPFERTEGQLFTADVTVFLGERGTAVAAVTDSLDDAVNYVDIAREVVGVIEGEPVGLLETLAERISDAVLALP
;
A
#
# COMPACT_ATOMS: atom_id res chain seq x y z
N MET A 1 -24.19 5.82 1.16
CA MET A 1 -24.22 4.37 0.87
C MET A 1 -23.10 3.73 1.70
N SER A 2 -23.41 3.05 2.80
CA SER A 2 -22.42 2.26 3.53
C SER A 2 -22.25 0.92 2.84
N THR A 3 -21.11 0.70 2.19
CA THR A 3 -20.71 -0.65 1.79
C THR A 3 -20.26 -1.40 3.04
N ASN A 4 -20.98 -2.48 3.36
CA ASN A 4 -20.66 -3.32 4.51
C ASN A 4 -19.45 -4.20 4.15
N HIS A 5 -18.25 -3.81 4.59
CA HIS A 5 -16.99 -4.51 4.30
C HIS A 5 -16.79 -5.79 5.13
N ALA A 6 -17.75 -6.19 5.96
CA ALA A 6 -17.60 -7.31 6.89
C ALA A 6 -17.38 -8.68 6.20
N ASN A 7 -17.67 -8.81 4.90
CA ASN A 7 -17.50 -10.04 4.12
C ASN A 7 -16.65 -9.86 2.84
N ALA A 8 -15.95 -8.73 2.68
CA ALA A 8 -15.08 -8.56 1.52
C ALA A 8 -13.77 -9.33 1.73
N ASP A 9 -13.40 -10.17 0.77
CA ASP A 9 -12.05 -10.76 0.74
C ASP A 9 -11.01 -9.64 0.80
N ARG A 10 -9.91 -9.88 1.50
CA ARG A 10 -8.84 -8.91 1.63
C ARG A 10 -7.47 -9.56 1.61
N ILE A 11 -6.51 -8.83 1.09
CA ILE A 11 -5.09 -9.16 1.16
C ILE A 11 -4.45 -8.15 2.12
N VAL A 12 -3.70 -8.66 3.09
CA VAL A 12 -3.00 -7.83 4.09
C VAL A 12 -1.50 -8.06 3.92
N LEU A 13 -0.77 -6.98 3.60
CA LEU A 13 0.68 -6.93 3.60
C LEU A 13 1.11 -6.16 4.84
N THR A 14 1.94 -6.77 5.68
CA THR A 14 2.42 -6.14 6.91
C THR A 14 3.93 -5.98 6.91
N GLY A 15 4.41 -4.95 7.59
CA GLY A 15 5.84 -4.72 7.79
C GLY A 15 6.57 -4.28 6.52
N LEU A 16 5.88 -3.63 5.57
CA LEU A 16 6.54 -3.04 4.42
C LEU A 16 7.35 -1.85 4.90
N SER A 17 8.67 -2.00 4.92
CA SER A 17 9.56 -1.01 5.52
C SER A 17 10.62 -0.55 4.54
N ALA A 18 10.87 0.77 4.55
CA ALA A 18 11.96 1.37 3.81
C ALA A 18 12.45 2.64 4.52
N ARG A 19 13.63 3.12 4.14
CA ARG A 19 14.18 4.37 4.68
C ARG A 19 13.58 5.54 3.90
N GLY A 20 12.80 6.36 4.60
CA GLY A 20 12.21 7.59 4.07
C GLY A 20 12.77 8.83 4.76
N TYR A 21 12.51 9.98 4.16
CA TYR A 21 12.98 11.29 4.63
C TYR A 21 11.80 12.24 4.93
N HIS A 22 10.66 11.69 5.32
CA HIS A 22 9.45 12.47 5.65
C HIS A 22 9.55 13.05 7.06
N GLY A 23 8.85 14.16 7.28
CA GLY A 23 8.83 14.86 8.56
C GLY A 23 8.93 16.38 8.42
N LEU A 24 8.78 17.10 9.53
CA LEU A 24 8.86 18.56 9.56
C LEU A 24 10.20 19.05 10.10
N LEU A 25 10.89 18.23 10.89
CA LEU A 25 12.13 18.60 11.55
C LEU A 25 13.29 18.45 10.56
N PRO A 26 14.28 19.38 10.56
CA PRO A 26 15.39 19.33 9.62
C PRO A 26 16.15 17.99 9.63
N PHE A 27 16.33 17.36 10.81
CA PHE A 27 17.05 16.09 10.91
C PHE A 27 16.29 14.93 10.23
N GLU A 28 14.96 14.96 10.22
CA GLU A 28 14.15 13.93 9.56
C GLU A 28 14.37 13.94 8.04
N ARG A 29 14.61 15.13 7.47
CA ARG A 29 14.88 15.34 6.05
C ARG A 29 16.31 15.00 5.65
N THR A 30 17.26 15.04 6.59
CA THR A 30 18.69 14.80 6.30
C THR A 30 19.14 13.39 6.65
N GLU A 31 18.75 12.87 7.82
CA GLU A 31 19.18 11.55 8.30
C GLU A 31 18.22 10.46 7.81
N GLY A 32 16.94 10.81 7.67
CA GLY A 32 15.88 9.86 7.40
C GLY A 32 15.67 8.86 8.53
N GLN A 33 14.62 8.07 8.40
CA GLN A 33 14.28 7.05 9.38
C GLN A 33 13.59 5.87 8.70
N LEU A 34 13.46 4.77 9.42
CA LEU A 34 12.69 3.63 8.94
C LEU A 34 11.20 3.97 9.08
N PHE A 35 10.49 3.96 7.96
CA PHE A 35 9.03 3.98 7.95
C PHE A 35 8.54 2.57 7.68
N THR A 36 7.44 2.20 8.34
CA THR A 36 6.78 0.91 8.17
C THR A 36 5.31 1.16 7.86
N ALA A 37 4.82 0.51 6.80
CA ALA A 37 3.43 0.56 6.40
C ALA A 37 2.82 -0.85 6.42
N ASP A 38 1.60 -0.93 6.94
CA ASP A 38 0.73 -2.07 6.78
C ASP A 38 -0.38 -1.69 5.80
N VAL A 39 -0.59 -2.50 4.77
CA VAL A 39 -1.55 -2.23 3.70
C VAL A 39 -2.59 -3.33 3.66
N THR A 40 -3.86 -2.92 3.72
CA THR A 40 -5.00 -3.81 3.51
C THR A 40 -5.68 -3.43 2.21
N VAL A 41 -5.68 -4.35 1.25
CA VAL A 41 -6.43 -4.20 -0.01
C VAL A 41 -7.72 -5.00 0.11
N PHE A 42 -8.84 -4.30 0.07
CA PHE A 42 -10.16 -4.92 -0.03
C PHE A 42 -10.42 -5.28 -1.48
N LEU A 43 -10.69 -6.55 -1.72
CA LEU A 43 -11.00 -7.05 -3.04
C LEU A 43 -12.47 -6.71 -3.37
N GLY A 44 -12.74 -6.45 -4.66
CA GLY A 44 -14.09 -6.20 -5.14
C GLY A 44 -15.01 -7.41 -5.00
N GLU A 45 -16.21 -7.35 -5.59
CA GLU A 45 -17.25 -8.38 -5.43
C GLU A 45 -16.82 -9.80 -5.78
N ARG A 46 -15.86 -9.94 -6.71
CA ARG A 46 -15.32 -11.25 -7.13
C ARG A 46 -14.33 -11.84 -6.13
N GLY A 47 -13.77 -11.03 -5.23
CA GLY A 47 -12.80 -11.46 -4.23
C GLY A 47 -11.65 -12.26 -4.84
N THR A 48 -11.32 -13.36 -4.19
CA THR A 48 -10.31 -14.33 -4.61
C THR A 48 -10.85 -15.42 -5.55
N ALA A 49 -12.15 -15.44 -5.83
CA ALA A 49 -12.82 -16.61 -6.40
C ALA A 49 -12.31 -17.01 -7.79
N VAL A 50 -11.95 -16.05 -8.64
CA VAL A 50 -11.44 -16.34 -9.99
C VAL A 50 -10.02 -16.86 -9.92
N ALA A 51 -9.11 -16.09 -9.29
CA ALA A 51 -7.70 -16.46 -9.11
C ALA A 51 -7.53 -17.82 -8.41
N ALA A 52 -8.38 -18.15 -7.43
CA ALA A 52 -8.32 -19.43 -6.72
C ALA A 52 -8.62 -20.65 -7.61
N VAL A 53 -9.32 -20.46 -8.72
CA VAL A 53 -9.63 -21.52 -9.69
C VAL A 53 -8.62 -21.53 -10.83
N THR A 54 -8.22 -20.37 -11.32
CA THR A 54 -7.36 -20.25 -12.50
C THR A 54 -5.87 -20.36 -12.17
N ASP A 55 -5.49 -20.06 -10.93
CA ASP A 55 -4.08 -19.96 -10.48
C ASP A 55 -3.24 -19.05 -11.39
N SER A 56 -3.87 -18.03 -11.97
CA SER A 56 -3.25 -17.07 -12.89
C SER A 56 -3.06 -15.71 -12.22
N LEU A 57 -1.89 -15.10 -12.40
CA LEU A 57 -1.63 -13.73 -11.95
C LEU A 57 -2.52 -12.71 -12.67
N ASP A 58 -2.94 -13.00 -13.91
CA ASP A 58 -3.81 -12.12 -14.70
C ASP A 58 -5.21 -11.97 -14.09
N ASP A 59 -5.61 -12.91 -13.21
CA ASP A 59 -6.88 -12.89 -12.49
C ASP A 59 -6.72 -12.48 -11.02
N ALA A 60 -5.48 -12.18 -10.59
CA ALA A 60 -5.12 -11.93 -9.20
C ALA A 60 -4.58 -10.52 -9.00
N VAL A 61 -4.71 -10.01 -7.77
CA VAL A 61 -4.00 -8.79 -7.37
C VAL A 61 -2.52 -9.11 -7.18
N ASN A 62 -1.66 -8.41 -7.93
CA ASN A 62 -0.21 -8.59 -7.82
C ASN A 62 0.34 -7.90 -6.55
N TYR A 63 0.46 -8.67 -5.47
CA TYR A 63 1.01 -8.17 -4.20
C TYR A 63 2.47 -7.69 -4.31
N VAL A 64 3.24 -8.18 -5.30
CA VAL A 64 4.62 -7.73 -5.52
C VAL A 64 4.64 -6.28 -5.98
N ASP A 65 3.71 -5.90 -6.86
CA ASP A 65 3.63 -4.52 -7.36
C ASP A 65 3.10 -3.58 -6.27
N ILE A 66 2.15 -4.03 -5.44
CA ILE A 66 1.72 -3.29 -4.24
C ILE A 66 2.93 -3.02 -3.33
N ALA A 67 3.71 -4.05 -2.99
CA ALA A 67 4.86 -3.88 -2.11
C ALA A 67 5.89 -2.91 -2.70
N ARG A 68 6.12 -2.97 -4.03
CA ARG A 68 7.03 -2.05 -4.74
C ARG A 68 6.53 -0.62 -4.71
N GLU A 69 5.26 -0.37 -4.97
CA GLU A 69 4.69 0.99 -4.93
C GLU A 69 4.75 1.57 -3.52
N VAL A 70 4.39 0.79 -2.50
CA VAL A 70 4.45 1.23 -1.09
C VAL A 70 5.89 1.63 -0.72
N VAL A 71 6.87 0.77 -1.03
CA VAL A 71 8.29 1.06 -0.76
C VAL A 71 8.75 2.27 -1.57
N GLY A 72 8.40 2.36 -2.85
CA GLY A 72 8.77 3.47 -3.71
C GLY A 72 8.24 4.82 -3.22
N VAL A 73 7.02 4.85 -2.67
CA VAL A 73 6.45 6.07 -2.07
C VAL A 73 7.17 6.44 -0.76
N ILE A 74 7.56 5.47 0.07
CA ILE A 74 8.35 5.71 1.29
C ILE A 74 9.75 6.25 0.96
N GLU A 75 10.40 5.74 -0.08
CA GLU A 75 11.74 6.18 -0.49
C GLU A 75 11.70 7.47 -1.33
N GLY A 76 10.52 7.86 -1.80
CA GLY A 76 10.30 8.94 -2.75
C GLY A 76 10.24 10.35 -2.14
N GLU A 77 9.50 11.23 -2.82
CA GLU A 77 9.48 12.66 -2.50
C GLU A 77 9.02 12.93 -1.05
N PRO A 78 9.88 13.55 -0.22
CA PRO A 78 9.60 13.81 1.18
C PRO A 78 8.33 14.64 1.44
N VAL A 79 7.50 14.21 2.40
CA VAL A 79 6.29 14.92 2.83
C VAL A 79 6.39 15.30 4.29
N GLY A 80 5.61 16.30 4.72
CA GLY A 80 5.66 16.78 6.10
C GLY A 80 4.94 15.87 7.09
N LEU A 81 3.89 15.18 6.65
CA LEU A 81 2.93 14.50 7.50
C LEU A 81 2.78 13.04 7.12
N LEU A 82 2.53 12.19 8.11
CA LEU A 82 2.23 10.77 7.89
C LEU A 82 0.90 10.60 7.15
N GLU A 83 -0.06 11.49 7.37
CA GLU A 83 -1.35 11.50 6.67
C GLU A 83 -1.16 11.70 5.17
N THR A 84 -0.28 12.63 4.77
CA THR A 84 0.05 12.83 3.35
C THR A 84 0.80 11.63 2.77
N LEU A 85 1.67 10.99 3.57
CA LEU A 85 2.38 9.80 3.12
C LEU A 85 1.42 8.62 2.91
N ALA A 86 0.52 8.39 3.86
CA ALA A 86 -0.49 7.34 3.81
C ALA A 86 -1.43 7.54 2.61
N GLU A 87 -1.88 8.78 2.35
CA GLU A 87 -2.72 9.08 1.18
C GLU A 87 -1.99 8.77 -0.13
N ARG A 88 -0.72 9.18 -0.26
CA ARG A 88 0.10 8.89 -1.45
C ARG A 88 0.31 7.38 -1.66
N ILE A 89 0.51 6.63 -0.59
CA ILE A 89 0.60 5.17 -0.66
C ILE A 89 -0.72 4.60 -1.16
N SER A 90 -1.84 5.05 -0.60
CA SER A 90 -3.18 4.62 -1.02
C SER A 90 -3.43 4.91 -2.50
N ASP A 91 -3.15 6.14 -2.95
CA ASP A 91 -3.31 6.55 -4.35
C ASP A 91 -2.46 5.71 -5.30
N ALA A 92 -1.18 5.46 -4.95
CA ALA A 92 -0.29 4.65 -5.77
C ALA A 92 -0.78 3.19 -5.88
N VAL A 93 -1.21 2.60 -4.76
CA VAL A 93 -1.73 1.22 -4.73
C VAL A 93 -3.06 1.12 -5.49
N LEU A 94 -3.95 2.10 -5.38
CA LEU A 94 -5.23 2.11 -6.10
C LEU A 94 -5.11 2.42 -7.59
N ALA A 95 -3.97 2.96 -8.04
CA ALA A 95 -3.66 3.19 -9.44
C ALA A 95 -3.08 1.95 -10.15
N LEU A 96 -2.78 0.87 -9.42
CA LEU A 96 -2.40 -0.41 -10.00
C LEU A 96 -3.56 -1.02 -10.79
N PRO A 97 -3.27 -1.72 -11.91
CA PRO A 97 -4.28 -2.27 -12.82
C PRO A 97 -5.12 -3.40 -12.21
#